data_AF-A0A838VBR7-F1
#
_entry.id   AF-A0A838VBR7-F1
#
_cell.length_a   1.000
_cell.length_b   1.000
_cell.length_c   1.000
_cell.angle_alpha   90.00
_cell.angle_beta   90.00
_cell.angle_gamma   90.00
#
_symmetry.space_group_name_H-M   'P 1'
#
loop_
_entity.id
_entity.type
_entity.pdbx_description
1 polymer ?
#
loop_
_entity_poly.entity_id
_entity_poly.type
_entity_poly.pdbx_seq_one_letter_code
_entity_poly.pdbx_strand_id
1 'polypeptide(L)' 'IDPQAWLTDTLTRLANGHGRKRLSELMPWNYAPAVA' A
#
# COMPACT_ATOMS: atom_id res chain seq x y z
N ILE A 1 6.43 -2.88 -10.81
CA ILE A 1 5.50 -3.12 -9.69
C ILE A 1 4.85 -4.46 -9.95
N ASP A 2 4.91 -5.39 -9.01
CA ASP A 2 4.04 -6.56 -9.04
C ASP A 2 2.64 -6.11 -8.56
N PRO A 3 1.61 -6.18 -9.42
CA PRO A 3 0.26 -5.71 -9.07
C PRO A 3 -0.35 -6.46 -7.88
N GLN A 4 -0.08 -7.77 -7.77
CA GLN A 4 -0.64 -8.61 -6.73
C GLN A 4 0.02 -8.32 -5.38
N ALA A 5 1.34 -8.13 -5.37
CA ALA A 5 2.07 -7.76 -4.16
C ALA A 5 1.65 -6.38 -3.64
N TRP A 6 1.57 -5.37 -4.53
CA TRP A 6 1.14 -4.02 -4.17
C TRP A 6 -0.28 -4.00 -3.59
N LEU A 7 -1.23 -4.69 -4.22
CA LEU A 7 -2.61 -4.73 -3.75
C LEU A 7 -2.71 -5.38 -2.37
N THR A 8 -1.96 -6.46 -2.14
CA THR A 8 -1.93 -7.17 -0.85
C THR A 8 -1.40 -6.27 0.28
N ASP A 9 -0.27 -5.59 0.06
CA ASP A 9 0.30 -4.64 1.03
C ASP A 9 -0.64 -3.45 1.29
N THR A 10 -1.25 -2.93 0.23
CA THR A 10 -2.21 -1.81 0.31
C THR A 10 -3.44 -2.18 1.14
N LEU A 11 -4.06 -3.33 0.88
CA LEU A 11 -5.20 -3.83 1.64
C LEU A 11 -4.83 -4.10 3.11
N THR A 12 -3.63 -4.62 3.37
CA THR A 12 -3.13 -4.88 4.72
C THR A 12 -2.99 -3.57 5.51
N ARG A 13 -2.41 -2.53 4.91
CA ARG A 13 -2.29 -1.20 5.56
C ARG A 13 -3.64 -0.57 5.82
N LEU A 14 -4.58 -0.69 4.88
CA LEU A 14 -5.95 -0.20 5.05
C LEU A 14 -6.67 -0.92 6.21
N ALA A 15 -6.55 -2.25 6.29
CA ALA A 15 -7.10 -3.04 7.38
C ALA A 15 -6.47 -2.68 8.74
N ASN A 16 -5.18 -2.32 8.77
CA ASN A 16 -4.47 -1.87 9.96
C ASN A 16 -4.78 -0.41 10.37
N GLY A 17 -5.76 0.23 9.76
CA GLY A 17 -6.21 1.57 10.13
C GLY A 17 -5.47 2.71 9.44
N HIS A 18 -4.87 2.48 8.26
CA HIS A 18 -4.28 3.55 7.46
C HIS A 18 -5.31 4.65 7.21
N GLY A 19 -4.94 5.89 7.54
CA GLY A 19 -5.86 7.02 7.48
C GLY A 19 -6.30 7.32 6.04
N ARG A 20 -7.61 7.44 5.80
CA ARG A 20 -8.21 7.74 4.49
C ARG A 20 -7.60 8.95 3.77
N LYS A 21 -7.11 9.95 4.52
CA LYS A 21 -6.46 11.16 3.98
C LYS A 21 -5.08 10.90 3.34
N ARG A 22 -4.51 9.71 3.57
CA ARG A 22 -3.18 9.29 3.10
C ARG A 22 -3.26 8.15 2.08
N LEU A 23 -4.43 7.90 1.50
CA LEU A 23 -4.62 6.86 0.49
C LEU A 23 -3.75 7.10 -0.76
N SER A 24 -3.50 8.36 -1.10
CA SER A 24 -2.59 8.76 -2.19
C SER A 24 -1.16 8.23 -2.01
N GLU A 25 -0.73 8.00 -0.77
CA GLU A 25 0.58 7.42 -0.47
C GLU A 25 0.64 5.91 -0.74
N LEU A 26 -0.52 5.23 -0.77
CA LEU A 26 -0.63 3.81 -1.10
C LEU A 26 -0.79 3.55 -2.60
N MET A 27 -0.73 4.59 -3.42
CA MET A 27 -0.87 4.44 -4.87
C MET A 27 0.32 3.68 -5.47
N PRO A 28 0.12 2.96 -6.58
CA PRO A 28 1.13 2.05 -7.11
C PRO A 28 2.40 2.78 -7.54
N TRP A 29 2.30 4.04 -7.96
CA TRP A 29 3.46 4.88 -8.31
C TRP A 29 4.32 5.28 -7.10
N ASN A 30 3.79 5.17 -5.87
CA ASN A 30 4.51 5.41 -4.62
C ASN A 30 4.92 4.09 -3.93
N TYR A 31 4.66 2.95 -4.56
CA TYR A 31 4.88 1.64 -3.93
C TYR A 31 6.37 1.31 -3.83
N ALA A 32 6.89 1.35 -2.60
CA ALA A 32 8.16 0.76 -2.22
C ALA A 32 7.87 -0.45 -1.33
N PRO A 33 8.11 -1.70 -1.81
CA PRO A 33 7.93 -2.88 -0.98
C PRO A 33 8.79 -2.73 0.28
N ALA A 34 8.24 -3.07 1.44
CA ALA A 34 9.02 -3.08 2.67
C ALA A 34 10.18 -4.08 2.48
N VAL A 35 11.39 -3.56 2.36
CA VAL A 35 12.61 -4.38 2.45
C VAL A 35 12.66 -4.87 3.89
N ALA A 36 12.61 -6.19 4.06
CA ALA A 36 12.84 -6.87 5.32
C ALA A 36 14.32 -6.78 5.73
#